data_AF-A0A7I8VZI2-F1
#
_entry.id   AF-A0A7I8VZI2-F1
#
_cell.length_a   1.000
_cell.length_b   1.000
_cell.length_c   1.000
_cell.angle_alpha   90.00
_cell.angle_beta   90.00
_cell.angle_gamma   90.00
#
_symmetry.space_group_name_H-M   'P 1'
#
loop_
_entity.id
_entity.type
_entity.pdbx_description
1 polymer ?
#
loop_
_entity_poly.entity_id
_entity_poly.type
_entity_poly.pdbx_seq_one_letter_code
_entity_poly.pdbx_strand_id
1 'polypeptide(L)'
;MYGGYNYGGNNYPSRCPYDRNAIYGLLQHLNKDELEKLSKDEEALAKLVEDLEPVKNRTKEKEALAKKLKKIAQDNMNLQPKLEAAKTNLAAVYQEYTNYLKEFDKAKLRLDTLISLNSPDTSLNLLKAEAAKVEESTDNIGKEFLDGAKSVQTFLEEYIPQRTRNHSLRLKVDKLEEQLSNNFAQPSYTPQVTQNVAYPVYNPTLMGGAGGQMGAYAGYPSGIPFSMPDPSKYLKS
;
A
#
# COMPACT_ATOMS: atom_id res chain seq x y z
N MET A 1 -22.29 8.43 27.23
CA MET A 1 -23.19 7.26 27.12
C MET A 1 -22.35 6.00 27.31
N TYR A 2 -22.25 5.52 28.55
CA TYR A 2 -21.57 4.27 28.88
C TYR A 2 -22.55 3.12 28.62
N GLY A 3 -22.20 2.23 27.69
CA GLY A 3 -23.00 1.04 27.39
C GLY A 3 -22.98 0.08 28.57
N GLY A 4 -24.12 -0.06 29.24
CA GLY A 4 -24.32 -1.02 30.31
C GLY A 4 -24.19 -2.44 29.78
N TYR A 5 -23.25 -3.19 30.33
CA TYR A 5 -23.19 -4.63 30.12
C TYR A 5 -24.33 -5.27 30.90
N ASN A 6 -25.25 -5.86 30.16
CA ASN A 6 -26.35 -6.65 30.67
C ASN A 6 -25.77 -7.88 31.39
N TYR A 7 -25.71 -7.84 32.73
CA TYR A 7 -25.43 -9.01 33.55
C TYR A 7 -26.65 -9.93 33.46
N GLY A 8 -26.66 -10.75 32.41
CA GLY A 8 -27.56 -11.88 32.29
C GLY A 8 -27.39 -12.78 33.50
N GLY A 9 -28.31 -12.68 34.45
CA GLY A 9 -28.49 -13.69 35.46
C GLY A 9 -28.76 -15.01 34.76
N ASN A 10 -27.98 -16.03 35.10
CA ASN A 10 -28.48 -17.32 35.60
C ASN A 10 -27.35 -18.34 35.68
N ASN A 11 -27.22 -18.92 36.88
CA ASN A 11 -26.43 -20.10 37.22
C ASN A 11 -24.91 -19.97 37.04
N TYR A 12 -24.27 -19.27 37.99
CA TYR A 12 -23.06 -19.89 38.55
C TYR A 12 -23.52 -21.21 39.17
N PRO A 13 -22.99 -22.38 38.77
CA PRO A 13 -23.25 -23.60 39.50
C PRO A 13 -22.67 -23.42 40.90
N SER A 14 -23.51 -22.99 41.85
CA SER A 14 -23.31 -23.21 43.27
C SER A 14 -23.39 -24.72 43.47
N ARG A 15 -22.27 -25.39 43.22
CA ARG A 15 -22.07 -26.77 43.60
C ARG A 15 -20.71 -26.80 44.27
N CYS A 16 -20.71 -26.68 45.60
CA CYS A 16 -19.61 -27.20 46.39
C CYS A 16 -19.44 -28.67 45.94
N PRO A 17 -18.41 -29.02 45.17
CA PRO A 17 -18.39 -30.22 44.33
C PRO A 17 -17.79 -31.40 45.10
N TYR A 18 -17.98 -31.42 46.42
CA TYR A 18 -17.39 -32.44 47.25
C TYR A 18 -18.46 -33.51 47.46
N ASP A 19 -18.33 -34.60 46.71
CA ASP A 19 -19.14 -35.79 46.92
C ASP A 19 -18.91 -36.26 48.36
N ARG A 20 -19.94 -36.08 49.20
CA ARG A 20 -19.90 -36.40 50.62
C ARG A 20 -19.57 -37.88 50.82
N ASN A 21 -20.00 -38.74 49.89
CA ASN A 21 -19.73 -40.18 49.93
C ASN A 21 -18.25 -40.49 49.66
N ALA A 22 -17.59 -39.74 48.77
CA ALA A 22 -16.16 -39.90 48.52
C ALA A 22 -15.32 -39.50 49.73
N ILE A 23 -15.73 -38.45 50.46
CA ILE A 23 -15.09 -38.04 51.71
C ILE A 23 -15.28 -39.12 52.79
N TYR A 24 -16.48 -39.67 52.93
CA TYR A 24 -16.73 -40.74 53.90
C TYR A 24 -15.98 -42.03 53.59
N GLY A 25 -15.81 -42.40 52.31
CA GLY A 25 -15.02 -43.56 51.92
C GLY A 25 -13.54 -43.46 52.32
N LEU A 26 -12.96 -42.25 52.27
CA LEU A 26 -11.60 -41.99 52.76
C LEU A 26 -11.50 -42.02 54.29
N LEU A 27 -12.55 -41.58 54.99
CA LEU A 27 -12.58 -41.52 56.46
C LEU A 27 -12.94 -42.87 57.11
N GLN A 28 -13.63 -43.77 56.39
CA GLN A 28 -14.13 -45.05 56.92
C GLN A 28 -13.02 -46.03 57.33
N HIS A 29 -11.83 -45.88 56.76
CA HIS A 29 -10.69 -46.76 57.03
C HIS A 29 -9.75 -46.25 58.13
N LEU A 30 -10.04 -45.08 58.72
CA LEU A 30 -9.24 -44.47 59.78
C LEU A 30 -9.76 -44.88 61.16
N ASN A 31 -8.84 -45.14 62.10
CA ASN A 31 -9.19 -45.44 63.49
C ASN A 31 -9.41 -44.15 64.30
N LYS A 32 -10.05 -44.27 65.48
CA LYS A 32 -10.45 -43.14 66.33
C LYS A 32 -9.27 -42.19 66.66
N ASP A 33 -8.11 -42.75 66.99
CA ASP A 33 -6.90 -41.97 67.30
C ASP A 33 -6.35 -41.23 66.06
N GLU A 34 -6.52 -41.79 64.87
CA GLU A 34 -6.09 -41.20 63.60
C GLU A 34 -7.04 -40.08 63.15
N LEU A 35 -8.35 -40.25 63.35
CA LEU A 35 -9.35 -39.18 63.15
C LEU A 35 -9.14 -38.03 64.14
N GLU A 36 -8.82 -38.33 65.40
CA GLU A 36 -8.58 -37.29 66.41
C GLU A 36 -7.28 -36.52 66.12
N LYS A 37 -6.28 -37.20 65.56
CA LYS A 37 -5.07 -36.58 65.03
C LYS A 37 -5.36 -35.72 63.79
N LEU A 38 -6.17 -36.23 62.85
CA LEU A 38 -6.59 -35.47 61.66
C LEU A 38 -7.37 -34.21 62.01
N SER A 39 -8.19 -34.26 63.07
CA SER A 39 -8.94 -33.10 63.56
C SER A 39 -8.05 -32.03 64.20
N LYS A 40 -6.85 -32.39 64.67
CA LYS A 40 -5.90 -31.48 65.33
C LYS A 40 -4.79 -31.02 64.40
N ASP A 41 -4.53 -31.76 63.32
CA ASP A 41 -3.48 -31.52 62.34
C ASP A 41 -4.06 -31.09 60.99
N GLU A 42 -4.06 -29.77 60.76
CA GLU A 42 -4.58 -29.14 59.55
C GLU A 42 -3.80 -29.55 58.29
N GLU A 43 -2.52 -29.89 58.43
CA GLU A 43 -1.64 -30.32 57.35
C GLU A 43 -1.97 -31.75 56.89
N ALA A 44 -2.31 -32.63 57.84
CA ALA A 44 -2.81 -33.98 57.56
C ALA A 44 -4.19 -33.94 56.86
N LEU A 45 -5.04 -33.00 57.27
CA LEU A 45 -6.36 -32.80 56.67
C LEU A 45 -6.24 -32.24 55.24
N ALA A 46 -5.31 -31.32 54.99
CA ALA A 46 -5.01 -30.80 53.65
C ALA A 46 -4.55 -31.90 52.68
N LYS A 47 -3.71 -32.84 53.12
CA LYS A 47 -3.28 -33.99 52.31
C LYS A 47 -4.44 -34.91 51.93
N LEU A 48 -5.35 -35.18 52.87
CA LEU A 48 -6.56 -35.96 52.60
C LEU A 48 -7.47 -35.26 51.56
N VAL A 49 -7.54 -33.92 51.62
CA VAL A 49 -8.31 -33.12 50.66
C VAL A 49 -7.66 -33.13 49.27
N GLU A 50 -6.33 -33.08 49.18
CA GLU A 50 -5.61 -33.28 47.91
C GLU A 50 -5.87 -34.67 47.32
N ASP A 51 -6.14 -35.67 48.16
CA ASP A 51 -6.41 -37.03 47.72
C ASP A 51 -7.80 -37.26 47.12
N LEU A 52 -8.74 -36.33 47.35
CA LEU A 52 -10.09 -36.38 46.79
C LEU A 52 -10.07 -36.31 45.26
N GLU A 53 -10.78 -37.23 44.61
CA GLU A 53 -10.93 -37.30 43.15
C GLU A 53 -11.33 -35.96 42.49
N PRO A 54 -12.32 -35.18 42.99
CA PRO A 54 -12.66 -33.88 42.42
C PRO A 54 -11.53 -32.85 42.54
N VAL A 55 -10.69 -32.92 43.58
CA VAL A 55 -9.53 -32.04 43.75
C VAL A 55 -8.42 -32.46 42.80
N LYS A 56 -8.12 -33.76 42.70
CA LYS A 56 -7.18 -34.33 41.71
C LYS A 56 -7.56 -34.00 40.27
N ASN A 57 -8.85 -34.05 39.92
CA ASN A 57 -9.30 -33.72 38.58
C ASN A 57 -9.14 -32.22 38.29
N ARG A 58 -9.47 -31.34 39.25
CA ARG A 58 -9.22 -29.90 39.11
C ARG A 58 -7.73 -29.54 39.04
N THR A 59 -6.87 -30.22 39.79
CA THR A 59 -5.42 -29.99 39.71
C THR A 59 -4.88 -30.44 38.36
N LYS A 60 -5.29 -31.61 37.86
CA LYS A 60 -4.97 -32.07 36.49
C LYS A 60 -5.46 -31.10 35.41
N GLU A 61 -6.68 -30.58 35.52
CA GLU A 61 -7.22 -29.58 34.61
C GLU A 61 -6.41 -28.28 34.63
N LYS A 62 -6.05 -27.81 35.83
CA LYS A 62 -5.19 -26.63 36.02
C LYS A 62 -3.81 -26.85 35.39
N GLU A 63 -3.20 -28.01 35.60
CA GLU A 63 -1.90 -28.35 34.99
C GLU A 63 -1.99 -28.46 33.47
N ALA A 64 -3.04 -29.10 32.94
CA ALA A 64 -3.29 -29.20 31.52
C ALA A 64 -3.47 -27.81 30.89
N LEU A 65 -4.21 -26.92 31.55
CA LEU A 65 -4.39 -25.54 31.11
C LEU A 65 -3.08 -24.75 31.19
N ALA A 66 -2.32 -24.90 32.28
CA ALA A 66 -1.01 -24.25 32.43
C ALA A 66 -0.04 -24.70 31.32
N LYS A 67 -0.02 -26.00 30.99
CA LYS A 67 0.76 -26.55 29.87
C LYS A 67 0.31 -25.98 28.53
N LYS A 68 -1.01 -25.85 28.31
CA LYS A 68 -1.58 -25.25 27.09
C LYS A 68 -1.20 -23.77 26.96
N LEU A 69 -1.35 -22.99 28.04
CA LEU A 69 -0.96 -21.58 28.07
C LEU A 69 0.53 -21.40 27.81
N LYS A 70 1.38 -22.22 28.47
CA LYS A 70 2.82 -22.21 28.25
C LYS A 70 3.17 -22.51 26.79
N LYS A 71 2.51 -23.50 26.17
CA LYS A 71 2.68 -23.80 24.75
C LYS A 71 2.32 -22.61 23.87
N ILE A 72 1.14 -22.00 24.09
CA ILE A 72 0.70 -20.82 23.31
C ILE A 72 1.67 -19.65 23.49
N ALA A 73 2.13 -19.39 24.72
CA ALA A 73 3.11 -18.34 24.97
C ALA A 73 4.42 -18.61 24.22
N GLN A 74 4.91 -19.85 24.24
CA GLN A 74 6.12 -20.25 23.53
C GLN A 74 5.95 -20.15 22.01
N ASP A 75 4.81 -20.58 21.48
CA ASP A 75 4.48 -20.46 20.05
C ASP A 75 4.40 -18.97 19.64
N ASN A 76 3.79 -18.11 20.46
CA ASN A 76 3.76 -16.67 20.24
C ASN A 76 5.17 -16.05 20.25
N MET A 77 6.03 -16.45 21.20
CA MET A 77 7.43 -16.01 21.26
C MET A 77 8.21 -16.41 20.01
N ASN A 78 7.91 -17.57 19.42
CA ASN A 78 8.55 -18.05 18.18
C ASN A 78 8.00 -17.38 16.91
N LEU A 79 6.72 -16.99 16.90
CA LEU A 79 6.06 -16.36 15.76
C LEU A 79 6.35 -14.87 15.66
N GLN A 80 6.45 -14.18 16.80
CA GLN A 80 6.74 -12.75 16.85
C GLN A 80 7.97 -12.32 16.04
N PRO A 81 9.16 -12.96 16.15
CA PRO A 81 10.33 -12.56 15.36
C PRO A 81 10.12 -12.79 13.86
N LYS A 82 9.41 -13.84 13.46
CA LYS A 82 9.08 -14.09 12.04
C LYS A 82 8.14 -13.04 11.49
N LEU A 83 7.14 -12.64 12.28
CA LEU A 83 6.20 -11.58 11.92
C LEU A 83 6.92 -10.24 11.78
N GLU A 84 7.78 -9.88 12.74
CA GLU A 84 8.55 -8.64 12.68
C GLU A 84 9.53 -8.64 11.49
N ALA A 85 10.22 -9.76 11.21
CA ALA A 85 11.06 -9.89 10.02
C ALA A 85 10.29 -9.75 8.71
N ALA A 86 9.06 -10.30 8.63
CA ALA A 86 8.21 -10.15 7.46
C ALA A 86 7.74 -8.69 7.28
N LYS A 87 7.40 -8.01 8.38
CA LYS A 87 7.02 -6.58 8.36
C LYS A 87 8.17 -5.69 7.92
N THR A 88 9.38 -5.91 8.43
CA THR A 88 10.55 -5.11 8.05
C THR A 88 10.92 -5.34 6.59
N ASN A 89 10.87 -6.58 6.10
CA ASN A 89 11.09 -6.88 4.69
C ASN A 89 10.03 -6.20 3.82
N LEU A 90 8.74 -6.32 4.17
CA LEU A 90 7.67 -5.64 3.45
C LEU A 90 7.86 -4.12 3.42
N ALA A 91 8.25 -3.52 4.54
CA ALA A 91 8.55 -2.09 4.61
C ALA A 91 9.73 -1.69 3.71
N ALA A 92 10.79 -2.50 3.64
CA ALA A 92 11.93 -2.26 2.77
C ALA A 92 11.54 -2.34 1.29
N VAL A 93 10.84 -3.40 0.87
CA VAL A 93 10.34 -3.56 -0.51
C VAL A 93 9.39 -2.42 -0.88
N TYR A 94 8.53 -1.98 0.06
CA TYR A 94 7.66 -0.84 -0.15
C TYR A 94 8.47 0.45 -0.38
N GLN A 95 9.50 0.70 0.44
CA GLN A 95 10.37 1.86 0.27
C GLN A 95 11.05 1.85 -1.11
N GLU A 96 11.62 0.72 -1.52
CA GLU A 96 12.21 0.56 -2.85
C GLU A 96 11.19 0.83 -3.96
N TYR A 97 10.01 0.22 -3.89
CA TYR A 97 8.93 0.44 -4.84
C TYR A 97 8.54 1.93 -4.94
N THR A 98 8.38 2.61 -3.80
CA THR A 98 8.06 4.04 -3.82
C THR A 98 9.18 4.90 -4.40
N ASN A 99 10.43 4.50 -4.23
CA ASN A 99 11.56 5.19 -4.86
C ASN A 99 11.54 4.98 -6.38
N TYR A 100 11.32 3.74 -6.85
CA TYR A 100 11.16 3.47 -8.28
C TYR A 100 9.97 4.22 -8.89
N LEU A 101 8.86 4.32 -8.17
CA LEU A 101 7.69 5.08 -8.63
C LEU A 101 8.03 6.58 -8.79
N LYS A 102 8.74 7.17 -7.83
CA LYS A 102 9.21 8.57 -7.92
C LYS A 102 10.17 8.78 -9.08
N GLU A 103 11.08 7.84 -9.33
CA GLU A 103 12.00 7.90 -10.48
C GLU A 103 11.25 7.77 -11.81
N PHE A 104 10.29 6.87 -11.88
CA PHE A 104 9.40 6.71 -13.03
C PHE A 104 8.61 7.99 -13.31
N ASP A 105 7.99 8.60 -12.29
CA ASP A 105 7.23 9.84 -12.45
C ASP A 105 8.13 10.99 -12.92
N LYS A 106 9.35 11.10 -12.40
CA LYS A 106 10.34 12.08 -12.89
C LYS A 106 10.70 11.84 -14.36
N ALA A 107 10.95 10.58 -14.74
CA ALA A 107 11.26 10.22 -16.11
C ALA A 107 10.09 10.51 -17.06
N LYS A 108 8.87 10.23 -16.60
CA LYS A 108 7.63 10.52 -17.33
C LYS A 108 7.43 12.03 -17.53
N LEU A 109 7.57 12.84 -16.47
CA LEU A 109 7.49 14.31 -16.60
C LEU A 109 8.54 14.86 -17.56
N ARG A 110 9.77 14.33 -17.51
CA ARG A 110 10.82 14.69 -18.48
C ARG A 110 10.43 14.28 -19.90
N LEU A 111 9.83 13.12 -20.09
CA LEU A 111 9.37 12.68 -21.41
C LEU A 111 8.23 13.57 -21.92
N ASP A 112 7.23 13.86 -21.07
CA ASP A 112 6.09 14.69 -21.42
C ASP A 112 6.52 16.12 -21.81
N THR A 113 7.49 16.70 -21.08
CA THR A 113 8.07 18.00 -21.44
C THR A 113 8.82 17.95 -22.77
N LEU A 114 9.61 16.91 -23.03
CA LEU A 114 10.30 16.75 -24.32
C LEU A 114 9.32 16.55 -25.48
N ILE A 115 8.26 15.77 -25.28
CA ILE A 115 7.19 15.59 -26.27
C ILE A 115 6.48 16.92 -26.53
N SER A 116 6.17 17.69 -25.48
CA SER A 116 5.52 19.00 -25.64
C SER A 116 6.42 20.00 -26.38
N LEU A 117 7.71 20.04 -26.06
CA LEU A 117 8.67 20.94 -26.71
C LEU A 117 8.95 20.54 -28.15
N ASN A 118 9.06 19.24 -28.41
CA ASN A 118 9.33 18.69 -29.73
C ASN A 118 8.07 18.31 -30.50
N SER A 119 6.90 18.78 -30.05
CA SER A 119 5.65 18.59 -30.78
C SER A 119 5.77 19.25 -32.16
N PRO A 120 5.29 18.60 -33.22
CA PRO A 120 5.28 19.20 -34.56
C PRO A 120 4.57 20.57 -34.60
N ASP A 121 3.51 20.74 -33.80
CA ASP A 121 2.78 22.01 -33.68
C ASP A 121 3.64 23.11 -33.03
N THR A 122 4.41 22.77 -31.99
CA THR A 122 5.36 23.69 -31.35
C THR A 122 6.44 24.11 -32.35
N SER A 123 6.98 23.15 -33.10
CA SER A 123 8.00 23.41 -34.13
C SER A 123 7.46 24.29 -35.26
N LEU A 124 6.22 24.06 -35.70
CA LEU A 124 5.54 24.89 -36.70
C LEU A 124 5.35 26.32 -36.21
N ASN A 125 4.87 26.50 -34.99
CA ASN A 125 4.66 27.83 -34.40
C ASN A 125 5.97 28.61 -34.27
N LEU A 126 7.07 27.94 -33.86
CA LEU A 126 8.40 28.55 -33.81
C LEU A 126 8.89 28.97 -35.20
N LEU A 127 8.68 28.12 -36.21
CA LEU A 127 9.05 28.41 -37.59
C LEU A 127 8.28 29.62 -38.15
N LYS A 128 6.97 29.71 -37.86
CA LYS A 128 6.13 30.87 -38.21
C LYS A 128 6.61 32.16 -37.54
N ALA A 129 6.91 32.11 -36.24
CA ALA A 129 7.42 33.26 -35.51
C ALA A 129 8.77 33.74 -36.07
N GLU A 130 9.68 32.83 -36.40
CA GLU A 130 10.96 33.17 -37.03
C GLU A 130 10.75 33.71 -38.45
N ALA A 131 9.83 33.15 -39.23
CA ALA A 131 9.50 33.67 -40.57
C ALA A 131 8.98 35.13 -40.49
N ALA A 132 8.07 35.41 -39.55
CA ALA A 132 7.55 36.76 -39.31
C ALA A 132 8.66 37.73 -38.85
N LYS A 133 9.57 37.29 -37.98
CA LYS A 133 10.71 38.09 -37.53
C LYS A 133 11.66 38.44 -38.68
N VAL A 134 11.97 37.48 -39.55
CA VAL A 134 12.82 37.74 -40.72
C VAL A 134 12.10 38.61 -41.74
N GLU A 135 10.78 38.47 -41.89
CA GLU A 135 9.97 39.37 -42.74
C GLU A 135 10.06 40.82 -42.27
N GLU A 136 9.83 41.07 -40.98
CA GLU A 136 9.97 42.40 -40.38
C GLU A 136 11.38 42.97 -40.57
N SER A 137 12.42 42.15 -40.38
CA SER A 137 13.82 42.53 -40.64
C SER A 137 14.03 42.93 -42.10
N THR A 138 13.50 42.17 -43.06
CA THR A 138 13.59 42.52 -44.49
C THR A 138 12.84 43.79 -44.84
N ASP A 139 11.67 44.03 -44.23
CA ASP A 139 10.88 45.23 -44.44
C ASP A 139 11.58 46.46 -43.88
N ASN A 140 12.25 46.33 -42.72
CA ASN A 140 13.06 47.41 -42.15
C ASN A 140 14.25 47.76 -43.03
N ILE A 141 14.95 46.78 -43.59
CA ILE A 141 16.04 47.02 -44.57
C ILE A 141 15.51 47.73 -45.82
N GLY A 142 14.32 47.35 -46.28
CA GLY A 142 13.62 48.03 -47.38
C GLY A 142 13.32 49.49 -47.06
N LYS A 143 12.79 49.78 -45.87
CA LYS A 143 12.51 51.16 -45.41
C LYS A 143 13.78 51.99 -45.31
N GLU A 144 14.83 51.48 -44.67
CA GLU A 144 16.11 52.19 -44.54
C GLU A 144 16.73 52.54 -45.90
N PHE A 145 16.55 51.68 -46.92
CA PHE A 145 16.97 52.00 -48.28
C PHE A 145 16.12 53.11 -48.92
N LEU A 146 14.79 53.06 -48.76
CA LEU A 146 13.88 54.09 -49.29
C LEU A 146 14.09 55.47 -48.64
N ASP A 147 14.45 55.48 -47.35
CA ASP A 147 14.79 56.68 -46.60
C ASP A 147 16.20 57.23 -46.94
N GLY A 148 16.94 56.55 -47.82
CA GLY A 148 18.28 56.94 -48.25
C GLY A 148 19.39 56.64 -47.24
N ALA A 149 19.10 55.90 -46.16
CA ALA A 149 20.07 55.55 -45.12
C ALA A 149 21.05 54.43 -45.56
N LYS A 150 20.75 53.69 -46.63
CA LYS A 150 21.62 52.66 -47.22
C LYS A 150 21.94 52.94 -48.68
N SER A 151 23.18 52.61 -49.06
CA SER A 151 23.57 52.57 -50.47
C SER A 151 22.96 51.36 -51.18
N VAL A 152 22.83 51.43 -52.51
CA VAL A 152 22.30 50.32 -53.33
C VAL A 152 23.11 49.03 -53.11
N GLN A 153 24.44 49.14 -53.06
CA GLN A 153 25.31 47.98 -52.89
C GLN A 153 25.08 47.30 -51.53
N THR A 154 25.04 48.09 -50.45
CA THR A 154 24.79 47.58 -49.08
C THR A 154 23.39 46.98 -48.94
N PHE A 155 22.38 47.59 -49.56
CA PHE A 155 21.03 47.04 -49.58
C PHE A 155 20.99 45.66 -50.22
N LEU A 156 21.60 45.48 -51.40
CA LEU A 156 21.60 44.19 -52.09
C LEU A 156 22.33 43.09 -51.29
N GLU A 157 23.44 43.44 -50.64
CA GLU A 157 24.22 42.52 -49.80
C GLU A 157 23.45 42.02 -48.58
N GLU A 158 22.59 42.86 -47.98
CA GLU A 158 21.82 42.49 -46.78
C GLU A 158 20.41 41.94 -47.10
N TYR A 159 19.73 42.52 -48.08
CA TYR A 159 18.33 42.20 -48.38
C TYR A 159 18.17 40.84 -49.07
N ILE A 160 18.99 40.55 -50.10
CA ILE A 160 18.90 39.29 -50.86
C ILE A 160 19.03 38.05 -49.96
N PRO A 161 20.06 37.93 -49.08
CA PRO A 161 20.18 36.73 -48.24
C PRO A 161 19.05 36.64 -47.22
N GLN A 162 18.61 37.75 -46.63
CA GLN A 162 17.49 37.74 -45.68
C GLN A 162 16.17 37.39 -46.35
N ARG A 163 15.91 37.92 -47.55
CA ARG A 163 14.71 37.60 -48.33
C ARG A 163 14.71 36.14 -48.79
N THR A 164 15.86 35.61 -49.18
CA THR A 164 16.03 34.18 -49.50
C THR A 164 15.75 33.31 -48.28
N ARG A 165 16.26 33.70 -47.11
CA ARG A 165 15.96 33.01 -45.83
C ARG A 165 14.47 33.05 -45.51
N ASN A 166 13.81 34.20 -45.65
CA ASN A 166 12.37 34.34 -45.43
C ASN A 166 11.57 33.40 -46.34
N HIS A 167 11.85 33.38 -47.63
CA HIS A 167 11.19 32.47 -48.58
C HIS A 167 11.43 31.00 -48.23
N SER A 168 12.65 30.63 -47.84
CA SER A 168 12.94 29.26 -47.39
C SER A 168 12.15 28.89 -46.13
N LEU A 169 12.01 29.79 -45.16
CA LEU A 169 11.22 29.56 -43.95
C LEU A 169 9.73 29.39 -44.28
N ARG A 170 9.16 30.24 -45.14
CA ARG A 170 7.76 30.13 -45.59
C ARG A 170 7.49 28.79 -46.27
N LEU A 171 8.35 28.38 -47.21
CA LEU A 171 8.22 27.07 -47.86
C LEU A 171 8.29 25.90 -46.86
N LYS A 172 9.12 26.02 -45.82
CA LYS A 172 9.19 25.03 -44.75
C LYS A 172 7.93 25.03 -43.88
N VAL A 173 7.32 26.19 -43.62
CA VAL A 173 6.03 26.32 -42.92
C VAL A 173 4.97 25.60 -43.74
N ASP A 174 4.79 25.99 -44.99
CA ASP A 174 3.77 25.43 -45.88
C ASP A 174 3.91 23.90 -46.00
N LYS A 175 5.16 23.41 -46.13
CA LYS A 175 5.41 21.98 -46.24
C LYS A 175 5.08 21.23 -44.95
N LEU A 176 5.43 21.78 -43.79
CA LEU A 176 5.14 21.17 -42.51
C LEU A 176 3.62 21.19 -42.22
N GLU A 177 2.92 22.27 -42.57
CA GLU A 177 1.46 22.35 -42.48
C GLU A 177 0.76 21.30 -43.35
N GLU A 178 1.23 21.14 -44.59
CA GLU A 178 0.73 20.11 -45.52
C GLU A 178 0.94 18.71 -44.93
N GLN A 179 2.14 18.42 -44.38
CA GLN A 179 2.45 17.14 -43.75
C GLN A 179 1.58 16.89 -42.51
N LEU A 180 1.35 17.89 -41.68
CA LEU A 180 0.49 17.77 -40.51
C LEU A 180 -0.96 17.52 -40.91
N SER A 181 -1.50 18.30 -41.85
CA SER A 181 -2.85 18.12 -42.38
C SER A 181 -3.05 16.74 -43.02
N ASN A 182 -2.06 16.25 -43.77
CA ASN A 182 -2.12 14.93 -44.41
C ASN A 182 -1.99 13.78 -43.40
N ASN A 183 -1.23 13.94 -42.32
CA ASN A 183 -1.12 12.96 -41.24
C ASN A 183 -2.44 12.80 -40.46
N PHE A 184 -3.29 13.82 -40.39
CA PHE A 184 -4.64 13.71 -39.82
C PHE A 184 -5.64 12.99 -40.75
N ALA A 185 -5.33 12.84 -42.04
CA ALA A 185 -6.17 12.14 -43.02
C ALA A 185 -5.84 10.63 -43.15
N GLN A 186 -4.76 10.17 -42.51
CA GLN A 186 -4.41 8.75 -42.44
C GLN A 186 -4.72 8.22 -41.04
N PRO A 187 -5.27 7.01 -40.88
CA PRO A 187 -5.38 6.36 -39.57
C PRO A 187 -3.96 6.02 -39.11
N SER A 188 -3.32 6.99 -38.46
CA SER A 188 -2.06 6.74 -37.76
C SER A 188 -2.37 5.82 -36.58
N TYR A 189 -1.74 4.64 -36.60
CA TYR A 189 -1.62 3.80 -35.42
C TYR A 189 -0.76 4.57 -34.42
N THR A 190 -1.37 5.46 -33.66
CA THR A 190 -0.75 5.95 -32.43
C THR A 190 -0.55 4.72 -31.56
N PRO A 191 0.67 4.35 -31.13
CA PRO A 191 0.76 3.53 -29.95
C PRO A 191 0.08 4.33 -28.85
N GLN A 192 -1.15 3.94 -28.53
CA GLN A 192 -1.79 4.38 -27.30
C GLN A 192 -0.81 3.96 -26.21
N VAL A 193 -0.07 4.93 -25.66
CA VAL A 193 0.50 4.75 -24.34
C VAL A 193 -0.73 4.60 -23.47
N THR A 194 -1.08 3.35 -23.20
CA THR A 194 -2.19 2.99 -22.35
C THR A 194 -1.93 3.68 -21.02
N GLN A 195 -2.65 4.79 -20.80
CA GLN A 195 -2.85 5.34 -19.47
C GLN A 195 -3.74 4.36 -18.72
N ASN A 196 -3.17 3.22 -18.33
CA ASN A 196 -3.70 2.25 -17.40
C ASN A 196 -2.71 1.08 -17.30
N VAL A 197 -1.55 1.32 -16.72
CA VAL A 197 -0.93 0.28 -15.90
C VAL A 197 -1.58 0.35 -14.53
N ALA A 198 -2.84 -0.09 -14.46
CA ALA A 198 -3.36 -0.63 -13.22
C ALA A 198 -2.47 -1.84 -12.91
N TYR A 199 -1.61 -1.70 -11.89
CA TYR A 199 -0.86 -2.83 -11.36
C TYR A 199 -1.82 -4.01 -11.19
N PRO A 200 -1.45 -5.24 -11.62
CA PRO A 200 -2.30 -6.39 -11.39
C PRO A 200 -2.48 -6.53 -9.88
N VAL A 201 -3.67 -6.17 -9.40
CA VAL A 201 -4.13 -6.49 -8.05
C VAL A 201 -4.14 -8.01 -8.00
N TYR A 202 -3.13 -8.58 -7.36
CA TYR A 202 -3.12 -10.01 -7.07
C TYR A 202 -4.29 -10.27 -6.12
N ASN A 203 -5.36 -10.82 -6.67
CA ASN A 203 -6.56 -11.19 -5.92
C ASN A 203 -6.38 -12.64 -5.45
N PRO A 204 -6.11 -12.91 -4.16
CA PRO A 204 -5.68 -14.23 -3.72
C PRO A 204 -6.84 -15.22 -3.50
N THR A 205 -7.88 -15.23 -4.35
CA THR A 205 -9.10 -16.04 -4.13
C THR A 205 -9.26 -17.28 -5.02
N LEU A 206 -8.22 -17.75 -5.70
CA LEU A 206 -8.29 -19.02 -6.44
C LEU A 206 -7.20 -20.01 -6.02
N MET A 207 -7.33 -20.55 -4.81
CA MET A 207 -6.86 -21.90 -4.50
C MET A 207 -7.87 -22.64 -3.62
N GLY A 208 -8.48 -23.68 -4.21
CA GLY A 208 -8.89 -24.92 -3.56
C GLY A 208 -9.73 -24.82 -2.29
N GLY A 209 -11.05 -24.83 -2.45
CA GLY A 209 -11.96 -25.20 -1.38
C GLY A 209 -11.97 -26.72 -1.16
N ALA A 210 -11.57 -27.16 0.02
CA ALA A 210 -12.08 -28.36 0.68
C ALA A 210 -12.20 -28.08 2.19
N GLY A 211 -13.44 -27.79 2.61
CA GLY A 211 -14.00 -28.03 3.95
C GLY A 211 -13.39 -27.33 5.18
N GLY A 212 -14.15 -26.42 5.80
CA GLY A 212 -13.95 -26.08 7.21
C GLY A 212 -14.44 -24.68 7.60
N GLN A 213 -15.64 -24.60 8.17
CA GLN A 213 -16.23 -23.41 8.79
C GLN A 213 -15.41 -22.91 9.99
N MET A 214 -15.06 -21.63 10.05
CA MET A 214 -14.95 -20.84 11.29
C MET A 214 -14.99 -19.32 11.02
N GLY A 215 -15.92 -18.61 11.68
CA GLY A 215 -15.73 -17.25 12.22
C GLY A 215 -15.84 -16.04 11.27
N ALA A 216 -16.99 -15.36 11.28
CA ALA A 216 -17.20 -14.06 10.66
C ALA A 216 -16.37 -12.95 11.36
N TYR A 217 -15.55 -12.22 10.59
CA TYR A 217 -14.96 -10.95 11.02
C TYR A 217 -15.45 -9.83 10.09
N ALA A 218 -15.73 -8.67 10.69
CA ALA A 218 -16.45 -7.54 10.12
C ALA A 218 -15.97 -7.09 8.73
N GLY A 219 -16.93 -6.82 7.84
CA GLY A 219 -16.70 -6.34 6.48
C GLY A 219 -16.11 -4.93 6.46
N TYR A 220 -15.07 -4.73 5.66
CA TYR A 220 -14.61 -3.40 5.26
C TYR A 220 -15.49 -2.87 4.13
N PRO A 221 -15.87 -1.59 4.15
CA PRO A 221 -16.70 -0.99 3.11
C PRO A 221 -15.93 -0.91 1.79
N SER A 222 -16.41 -1.66 0.80
CA SER A 222 -15.94 -1.64 -0.58
C SER A 222 -16.31 -0.31 -1.24
N GLY A 223 -15.31 0.52 -1.56
CA GLY A 223 -15.52 1.73 -2.35
C GLY A 223 -14.48 2.85 -2.22
N ILE A 224 -13.53 2.76 -1.29
CA ILE A 224 -12.44 3.74 -1.19
C ILE A 224 -11.26 3.23 -2.02
N PRO A 225 -10.66 4.03 -2.94
CA PRO A 225 -9.41 3.65 -3.58
C PRO A 225 -8.43 3.27 -2.48
N PHE A 226 -7.79 2.10 -2.58
CA PHE A 226 -6.82 1.62 -1.61
C PHE A 226 -5.63 2.58 -1.57
N SER A 227 -5.76 3.68 -0.83
CA SER A 227 -4.63 4.41 -0.32
C SER A 227 -3.97 3.47 0.67
N MET A 228 -2.86 2.85 0.25
CA MET A 228 -2.09 1.96 1.11
C MET A 228 -1.70 2.71 2.38
N PRO A 229 -1.87 2.11 3.57
CA PRO A 229 -1.61 2.79 4.82
C PRO A 229 -0.14 3.25 4.89
N ASP A 230 0.05 4.50 5.31
CA ASP A 230 1.36 5.12 5.51
C ASP A 230 2.33 4.17 6.26
N PRO A 231 3.48 3.79 5.65
CA PRO A 231 4.49 2.91 6.26
C PRO A 231 4.99 3.41 7.62
N SER A 232 4.91 4.72 7.84
CA SER A 232 5.28 5.38 9.09
C SER A 232 4.47 4.85 10.29
N LYS A 233 3.28 4.27 10.06
CA LYS A 233 2.45 3.68 11.11
C LYS A 233 2.95 2.33 11.63
N TYR A 234 3.87 1.69 10.91
CA TYR A 234 4.38 0.35 11.26
C TYR A 234 5.84 0.36 11.72
N LEU A 235 6.52 1.49 11.59
CA LEU A 235 7.85 1.71 12.13
C LEU A 235 7.71 2.27 13.55
N LYS A 236 8.00 1.45 14.57
CA LYS A 236 8.18 1.97 15.94
C LYS A 236 9.51 2.70 16.01
N SER A 237 9.45 3.99 16.38
CA SER A 237 10.56 4.80 16.87
C SER A 237 11.17 4.22 18.15
#